data_AF-A0A2A4R0N0-F1
#
_entry.id   AF-A0A2A4R0N0-F1
#
_cell.length_a   1.000
_cell.length_b   1.000
_cell.length_c   1.000
_cell.angle_alpha   90.00
_cell.angle_beta   90.00
_cell.angle_gamma   90.00
#
_symmetry.space_group_name_H-M   'P 1'
#
loop_
_entity.id
_entity.type
_entity.pdbx_description
1 polymer ?
#
loop_
_entity_poly.entity_id
_entity_poly.type
_entity_poly.pdbx_seq_one_letter_code
_entity_poly.pdbx_strand_id
1 'polypeptide(L)'
;NSGDDITNAYATGAVSGDTYVGGLVGYQKGNITNAYATGAVSGITFIGGLVGQQTGSITNSFWDVDTTGRANAVGNLAGSISGTIGLHTTEFQDTAGFMSQASGWDFENVWAPPSNGYYPELYALSQVVWVQADDVSRIYGDENPALTTAGIYGGPDIYVFGPAGDVLSFSPTLSTAADTSSSVGSYAITGSPNSATSAKGQNYRVVYSGDLTVTPAALRITANDDTKAYNDLPYIGGNGVSYSGFVNGESAGVLNGMLNYGGTAQGAVNPKNYTITPKGLVSANYTITFVDGILMLFSAPGMQTDVPGPIDEGLGQNIVCPDGNLLSCELVEVKF
;
A
#
# COMPACT_ATOMS: atom_id res chain seq x y z
N ASN A 1 -34.27 -9.32 -24.87
CA ASN A 1 -34.23 -10.65 -24.23
C ASN A 1 -35.59 -10.90 -23.57
N SER A 2 -36.26 -12.00 -23.91
CA SER A 2 -37.62 -12.36 -23.47
C SER A 2 -37.71 -12.97 -22.07
N GLY A 3 -36.58 -13.13 -21.37
CA GLY A 3 -36.53 -13.68 -20.00
C GLY A 3 -35.34 -14.59 -19.73
N ASP A 4 -34.54 -14.93 -20.74
CA ASP A 4 -33.38 -15.82 -20.62
C ASP A 4 -32.16 -15.09 -20.05
N ASP A 5 -31.22 -15.84 -19.47
CA ASP A 5 -30.00 -15.28 -18.89
C ASP A 5 -28.89 -15.18 -19.95
N ILE A 6 -28.06 -14.13 -19.84
CA ILE A 6 -26.85 -13.93 -20.63
C ILE A 6 -25.66 -14.06 -19.66
N THR A 7 -24.75 -14.99 -19.95
CA THR A 7 -23.59 -15.25 -19.10
C THR A 7 -22.35 -15.40 -19.96
N ASN A 8 -21.23 -14.83 -19.52
CA ASN A 8 -19.93 -14.93 -20.20
C ASN A 8 -20.00 -14.45 -21.65
N ALA A 9 -20.36 -13.19 -21.85
CA ALA A 9 -20.63 -12.62 -23.17
C ALA A 9 -20.02 -11.22 -23.34
N TYR A 10 -19.71 -10.84 -24.56
CA TYR A 10 -19.24 -9.48 -24.83
C TYR A 10 -19.68 -8.96 -26.20
N ALA A 11 -19.73 -7.62 -26.33
CA ALA A 11 -20.04 -6.94 -27.57
C ALA A 11 -19.07 -5.79 -27.84
N THR A 12 -18.48 -5.77 -29.03
CA THR A 12 -17.50 -4.74 -29.44
C THR A 12 -17.95 -3.91 -30.64
N GLY A 13 -19.04 -4.30 -31.31
CA GLY A 13 -19.58 -3.61 -32.47
C GLY A 13 -20.36 -2.34 -32.07
N ALA A 14 -20.29 -1.31 -32.91
CA ALA A 14 -21.09 -0.10 -32.71
C ALA A 14 -22.59 -0.38 -32.87
N VAL A 15 -23.41 0.24 -32.01
CA VAL A 15 -24.87 0.08 -32.00
C VAL A 15 -25.53 1.46 -32.11
N SER A 16 -26.48 1.57 -33.02
CA SER A 16 -27.29 2.78 -33.23
C SER A 16 -28.77 2.43 -33.25
N GLY A 17 -29.60 3.26 -32.62
CA GLY A 17 -31.06 3.13 -32.65
C GLY A 17 -31.76 4.31 -31.99
N ASP A 18 -33.09 4.32 -31.97
CA ASP A 18 -33.84 5.46 -31.41
C ASP A 18 -34.11 5.31 -29.91
N THR A 19 -34.71 4.19 -29.50
CA THR A 19 -35.14 3.94 -28.11
C THR A 19 -34.60 2.61 -27.61
N TYR A 20 -34.22 2.55 -26.32
CA TYR A 20 -33.68 1.37 -25.65
C TYR A 20 -32.42 0.83 -26.34
N VAL A 21 -31.38 1.65 -26.37
CA VAL A 21 -30.11 1.30 -27.02
C VAL A 21 -29.09 0.94 -25.95
N GLY A 22 -28.61 -0.30 -25.97
CA GLY A 22 -27.55 -0.78 -25.09
C GLY A 22 -26.42 -1.38 -25.92
N GLY A 23 -25.18 -1.23 -25.46
CA GLY A 23 -24.02 -1.81 -26.15
C GLY A 23 -24.05 -3.34 -26.20
N LEU A 24 -24.69 -3.99 -25.23
CA LEU A 24 -24.90 -5.44 -25.20
C LEU A 24 -26.37 -5.82 -25.48
N VAL A 25 -27.33 -5.17 -24.80
CA VAL A 25 -28.75 -5.51 -24.92
C VAL A 25 -29.61 -4.24 -24.95
N GLY A 26 -30.51 -4.11 -25.92
CA GLY A 26 -31.47 -2.99 -25.92
C GLY A 26 -32.47 -3.06 -24.74
N TYR A 27 -33.19 -4.18 -24.63
CA TYR A 27 -34.18 -4.41 -23.56
C TYR A 27 -33.94 -5.76 -22.86
N GLN A 28 -33.69 -5.71 -21.55
CA GLN A 28 -33.30 -6.86 -20.72
C GLN A 28 -34.36 -7.18 -19.65
N LYS A 29 -34.73 -8.47 -19.59
CA LYS A 29 -35.68 -9.06 -18.64
C LYS A 29 -35.06 -10.15 -17.77
N GLY A 30 -34.31 -11.08 -18.38
CA GLY A 30 -33.50 -12.07 -17.65
C GLY A 30 -32.23 -11.43 -17.08
N ASN A 31 -31.31 -12.23 -16.54
CA ASN A 31 -30.10 -11.74 -15.89
C ASN A 31 -28.94 -11.57 -16.87
N ILE A 32 -28.04 -10.63 -16.59
CA ILE A 32 -26.74 -10.51 -17.26
C ILE A 32 -25.66 -10.75 -16.21
N THR A 33 -24.72 -11.64 -16.50
CA THR A 33 -23.60 -11.96 -15.59
C THR A 33 -22.30 -12.12 -16.36
N ASN A 34 -21.21 -11.57 -15.84
CA ASN A 34 -19.87 -11.67 -16.43
C ASN A 34 -19.86 -11.26 -17.91
N ALA A 35 -20.29 -10.04 -18.18
CA ALA A 35 -20.39 -9.56 -19.55
C ALA A 35 -19.84 -8.14 -19.72
N TYR A 36 -19.49 -7.77 -20.95
CA TYR A 36 -19.11 -6.38 -21.23
C TYR A 36 -19.51 -5.83 -22.60
N ALA A 37 -19.45 -4.50 -22.72
CA ALA A 37 -19.56 -3.81 -24.00
C ALA A 37 -18.49 -2.73 -24.20
N THR A 38 -17.95 -2.63 -25.42
CA THR A 38 -16.95 -1.62 -25.82
C THR A 38 -17.30 -0.93 -27.14
N GLY A 39 -18.38 -1.34 -27.82
CA GLY A 39 -18.81 -0.69 -29.05
C GLY A 39 -19.47 0.66 -28.79
N ALA A 40 -19.25 1.63 -29.68
CA ALA A 40 -19.91 2.94 -29.60
C ALA A 40 -21.43 2.79 -29.57
N VAL A 41 -22.10 3.46 -28.62
CA VAL A 41 -23.56 3.40 -28.45
C VAL A 41 -24.17 4.75 -28.76
N SER A 42 -25.08 4.80 -29.73
CA SER A 42 -25.77 6.02 -30.17
C SER A 42 -27.29 5.84 -30.18
N GLY A 43 -28.01 6.79 -29.60
CA GLY A 43 -29.46 6.83 -29.73
C GLY A 43 -30.08 8.10 -29.16
N ILE A 44 -31.40 8.06 -28.94
CA ILE A 44 -32.17 9.25 -28.52
C ILE A 44 -32.68 9.09 -27.09
N THR A 45 -33.32 7.97 -26.77
CA THR A 45 -33.99 7.78 -25.46
C THR A 45 -33.60 6.44 -24.84
N PHE A 46 -33.25 6.48 -23.54
CA PHE A 46 -32.82 5.31 -22.75
C PHE A 46 -31.63 4.58 -23.38
N ILE A 47 -30.46 5.22 -23.25
CA ILE A 47 -29.20 4.75 -23.82
C ILE A 47 -28.28 4.34 -22.68
N GLY A 48 -27.79 3.11 -22.68
CA GLY A 48 -26.83 2.62 -21.69
C GLY A 48 -25.58 2.04 -22.35
N GLY A 49 -24.46 2.07 -21.64
CA GLY A 49 -23.21 1.44 -22.08
C GLY A 49 -23.38 -0.07 -22.26
N LEU A 50 -24.11 -0.72 -21.36
CA LEU A 50 -24.46 -2.15 -21.44
C LEU A 50 -25.89 -2.36 -21.95
N VAL A 51 -26.87 -1.73 -21.29
CA VAL A 51 -28.29 -2.02 -21.48
C VAL A 51 -29.12 -0.75 -21.71
N GLY A 52 -30.00 -0.77 -22.70
CA GLY A 52 -30.93 0.36 -22.93
C GLY A 52 -31.97 0.48 -21.81
N GLN A 53 -32.79 -0.55 -21.62
CA GLN A 53 -33.73 -0.67 -20.50
C GLN A 53 -33.59 -2.02 -19.81
N GLN A 54 -33.55 -2.00 -18.48
CA GLN A 54 -33.34 -3.16 -17.64
C GLN A 54 -34.50 -3.35 -16.67
N THR A 55 -34.98 -4.59 -16.58
CA THR A 55 -35.95 -5.04 -15.58
C THR A 55 -35.47 -6.27 -14.81
N GLY A 56 -34.49 -7.01 -15.32
CA GLY A 56 -33.81 -8.11 -14.63
C GLY A 56 -32.61 -7.63 -13.81
N SER A 57 -31.64 -8.51 -13.52
CA SER A 57 -30.43 -8.14 -12.79
C SER A 57 -29.17 -8.08 -13.67
N ILE A 58 -28.23 -7.20 -13.34
CA ILE A 58 -26.89 -7.17 -13.96
C ILE A 58 -25.85 -7.36 -12.86
N THR A 59 -24.97 -8.33 -13.04
CA THR A 59 -23.95 -8.69 -12.04
C THR A 59 -22.57 -8.82 -12.70
N ASN A 60 -21.51 -8.31 -12.04
CA ASN A 60 -20.11 -8.48 -12.45
C ASN A 60 -19.87 -8.15 -13.92
N SER A 61 -20.42 -7.03 -14.40
CA SER A 61 -20.39 -6.67 -15.81
C SER A 61 -19.84 -5.28 -16.01
N PHE A 62 -19.18 -5.07 -17.13
CA PHE A 62 -18.35 -3.90 -17.36
C PHE A 62 -18.71 -3.21 -18.65
N TRP A 63 -18.42 -1.93 -18.77
CA TRP A 63 -18.41 -1.30 -20.08
C TRP A 63 -17.30 -0.29 -20.14
N ASP A 64 -16.81 -0.07 -21.35
CA ASP A 64 -15.81 0.94 -21.59
C ASP A 64 -16.50 2.29 -21.80
N VAL A 65 -16.31 3.20 -20.85
CA VAL A 65 -16.98 4.51 -20.80
C VAL A 65 -16.54 5.40 -21.98
N ASP A 66 -15.29 5.28 -22.40
CA ASP A 66 -14.68 6.12 -23.43
C ASP A 66 -15.20 5.72 -24.83
N THR A 67 -15.18 4.42 -25.13
CA THR A 67 -15.53 3.86 -26.44
C THR A 67 -17.04 3.75 -26.64
N THR A 68 -17.80 3.34 -25.62
CA THR A 68 -19.27 3.36 -25.69
C THR A 68 -19.80 4.80 -25.73
N GLY A 69 -19.05 5.75 -25.17
CA GLY A 69 -19.47 7.15 -24.99
C GLY A 69 -20.56 7.31 -23.93
N ARG A 70 -20.71 6.35 -23.01
CA ARG A 70 -21.79 6.32 -22.01
C ARG A 70 -21.26 6.26 -20.59
N ALA A 71 -21.67 7.22 -19.77
CA ALA A 71 -21.33 7.26 -18.35
C ALA A 71 -22.11 6.23 -17.50
N ASN A 72 -23.27 5.76 -17.97
CA ASN A 72 -24.13 4.83 -17.23
C ASN A 72 -24.22 3.48 -17.94
N ALA A 73 -24.20 2.40 -17.16
CA ALA A 73 -24.43 1.03 -17.65
C ALA A 73 -25.80 0.89 -18.32
N VAL A 74 -26.83 1.49 -17.70
CA VAL A 74 -28.24 1.30 -18.04
C VAL A 74 -28.88 2.64 -18.38
N GLY A 75 -29.60 2.70 -19.51
CA GLY A 75 -30.33 3.90 -19.93
C GLY A 75 -31.63 4.15 -19.15
N ASN A 76 -32.35 3.09 -18.80
CA ASN A 76 -33.53 3.11 -17.92
C ASN A 76 -33.46 1.93 -16.93
N LEU A 77 -33.14 2.26 -15.67
CA LEU A 77 -32.94 1.29 -14.60
C LEU A 77 -34.27 1.00 -13.88
N ALA A 78 -34.76 -0.23 -14.00
CA ALA A 78 -35.97 -0.70 -13.30
C ALA A 78 -35.77 -2.06 -12.59
N GLY A 79 -34.55 -2.60 -12.57
CA GLY A 79 -34.16 -3.81 -11.84
C GLY A 79 -32.97 -3.54 -10.90
N SER A 80 -32.14 -4.57 -10.64
CA SER A 80 -30.97 -4.49 -9.76
C SER A 80 -29.62 -4.54 -10.51
N ILE A 81 -28.63 -3.82 -9.99
CA ILE A 81 -27.24 -3.85 -10.47
C ILE A 81 -26.30 -4.16 -9.30
N SER A 82 -25.31 -5.03 -9.51
CA SER A 82 -24.28 -5.37 -8.53
C SER A 82 -22.95 -5.62 -9.26
N GLY A 83 -21.82 -5.20 -8.68
CA GLY A 83 -20.50 -5.36 -9.32
C GLY A 83 -20.45 -4.87 -10.78
N THR A 84 -21.25 -3.85 -11.12
CA THR A 84 -21.37 -3.35 -12.50
C THR A 84 -20.64 -2.02 -12.59
N ILE A 85 -19.52 -2.01 -13.31
CA ILE A 85 -18.53 -0.92 -13.22
C ILE A 85 -18.20 -0.41 -14.63
N GLY A 86 -18.25 0.91 -14.79
CA GLY A 86 -17.79 1.58 -15.99
C GLY A 86 -16.30 1.85 -15.84
N LEU A 87 -15.50 1.38 -16.79
CA LEU A 87 -14.05 1.53 -16.80
C LEU A 87 -13.65 2.42 -17.97
N HIS A 88 -12.63 3.26 -17.77
CA HIS A 88 -11.93 3.88 -18.88
C HIS A 88 -11.13 2.82 -19.65
N THR A 89 -10.83 3.07 -20.92
CA THR A 89 -10.14 2.09 -21.78
C THR A 89 -8.82 1.60 -21.16
N THR A 90 -8.06 2.49 -20.53
CA THR A 90 -6.80 2.15 -19.89
C THR A 90 -6.99 1.28 -18.65
N GLU A 91 -8.06 1.49 -17.88
CA GLU A 91 -8.38 0.67 -16.70
C GLU A 91 -8.90 -0.71 -17.10
N PHE A 92 -9.65 -0.77 -18.20
CA PHE A 92 -10.18 -2.02 -18.75
C PHE A 92 -9.07 -2.88 -19.38
N GLN A 93 -8.03 -2.25 -19.92
CA GLN A 93 -6.87 -2.93 -20.52
C GLN A 93 -5.74 -3.18 -19.53
N ASP A 94 -5.88 -2.74 -18.27
CA ASP A 94 -4.96 -3.05 -17.20
C ASP A 94 -5.28 -4.44 -16.62
N THR A 95 -4.35 -5.38 -16.77
CA THR A 95 -4.54 -6.78 -16.39
C THR A 95 -4.88 -6.93 -14.91
N ALA A 96 -4.04 -6.41 -14.02
CA ALA A 96 -4.20 -6.57 -12.57
C ALA A 96 -5.42 -5.79 -12.05
N GLY A 97 -5.57 -4.54 -12.46
CA GLY A 97 -6.68 -3.67 -12.08
C GLY A 97 -8.03 -4.23 -12.51
N PHE A 98 -8.15 -4.75 -13.73
CA PHE A 98 -9.39 -5.39 -14.18
C PHE A 98 -9.69 -6.66 -13.38
N MET A 99 -8.72 -7.56 -13.22
CA MET A 99 -8.92 -8.83 -12.53
C MET A 99 -9.33 -8.63 -11.06
N SER A 100 -8.78 -7.62 -10.39
CA SER A 100 -9.17 -7.28 -9.01
C SER A 100 -10.65 -6.87 -8.86
N GLN A 101 -11.22 -6.30 -9.91
CA GLN A 101 -12.63 -5.87 -9.95
C GLN A 101 -13.55 -6.98 -10.47
N ALA A 102 -13.04 -7.86 -11.33
CA ALA A 102 -13.76 -8.94 -11.99
C ALA A 102 -13.82 -10.24 -11.16
N SER A 103 -14.03 -10.15 -9.85
CA SER A 103 -14.01 -11.29 -8.91
C SER A 103 -15.01 -12.42 -9.21
N GLY A 104 -16.04 -12.17 -10.03
CA GLY A 104 -16.98 -13.20 -10.48
C GLY A 104 -16.60 -13.93 -11.77
N TRP A 105 -15.50 -13.54 -12.42
CA TRP A 105 -15.06 -14.07 -13.71
C TRP A 105 -14.14 -15.27 -13.51
N ASP A 106 -14.34 -16.31 -14.31
CA ASP A 106 -13.47 -17.50 -14.33
C ASP A 106 -12.36 -17.31 -15.37
N PHE A 107 -11.19 -16.86 -14.91
CA PHE A 107 -10.02 -16.66 -15.76
C PHE A 107 -9.21 -17.93 -16.05
N GLU A 108 -9.46 -19.00 -15.29
CA GLU A 108 -8.77 -20.27 -15.48
C GLU A 108 -9.40 -21.05 -16.64
N ASN A 109 -10.72 -20.94 -16.80
CA ASN A 109 -11.46 -21.80 -17.74
C ASN A 109 -12.28 -21.05 -18.79
N VAL A 110 -12.60 -19.76 -18.62
CA VAL A 110 -13.54 -19.08 -19.52
C VAL A 110 -12.90 -17.88 -20.21
N TRP A 111 -12.27 -17.01 -19.43
CA TRP A 111 -11.80 -15.71 -19.90
C TRP A 111 -10.27 -15.62 -19.86
N ALA A 112 -9.68 -15.19 -20.96
CA ALA A 112 -8.36 -14.59 -20.92
C ALA A 112 -8.45 -13.20 -20.31
N PRO A 113 -7.55 -12.84 -19.38
CA PRO A 113 -7.51 -11.50 -18.83
C PRO A 113 -7.09 -10.48 -19.91
N PRO A 114 -7.43 -9.20 -19.72
CA PRO A 114 -7.03 -8.17 -20.65
C PRO A 114 -5.52 -7.95 -20.60
N SER A 115 -5.01 -7.21 -21.57
CA SER A 115 -3.64 -6.69 -21.57
C SER A 115 -3.60 -5.37 -22.34
N ASN A 116 -2.46 -4.67 -22.32
CA ASN A 116 -2.35 -3.40 -23.02
C ASN A 116 -2.79 -3.52 -24.50
N GLY A 117 -3.86 -2.81 -24.87
CA GLY A 117 -4.48 -2.86 -26.20
C GLY A 117 -5.53 -3.96 -26.41
N TYR A 118 -5.80 -4.82 -25.43
CA TYR A 118 -6.72 -5.96 -25.52
C TYR A 118 -7.69 -5.99 -24.33
N TYR A 119 -8.97 -6.12 -24.63
CA TYR A 119 -10.00 -6.41 -23.62
C TYR A 119 -9.95 -7.90 -23.22
N PRO A 120 -10.66 -8.32 -22.15
CA PRO A 120 -10.77 -9.73 -21.82
C PRO A 120 -11.42 -10.51 -22.97
N GLU A 121 -10.96 -11.72 -23.26
CA GLU A 121 -11.44 -12.50 -24.40
C GLU A 121 -11.88 -13.89 -23.95
N LEU A 122 -12.89 -14.49 -24.58
CA LEU A 122 -13.26 -15.87 -24.30
C LEU A 122 -12.22 -16.82 -24.90
N TYR A 123 -11.65 -17.72 -24.10
CA TYR A 123 -10.70 -18.72 -24.61
C TYR A 123 -11.30 -19.58 -25.73
N ALA A 124 -12.61 -19.87 -25.64
CA ALA A 124 -13.32 -20.62 -26.66
C ALA A 124 -13.27 -19.96 -28.05
N LEU A 125 -13.14 -18.63 -28.11
CA LEU A 125 -13.23 -17.85 -29.35
C LEU A 125 -11.89 -17.21 -29.76
N SER A 126 -10.88 -17.24 -28.90
CA SER A 126 -9.63 -16.50 -29.09
C SER A 126 -8.38 -17.35 -28.89
N GLN A 127 -7.36 -17.11 -29.72
CA GLN A 127 -6.05 -17.75 -29.61
C GLN A 127 -5.18 -17.03 -28.60
N VAL A 128 -5.48 -17.24 -27.33
CA VAL A 128 -4.80 -16.59 -26.22
C VAL A 128 -4.52 -17.60 -25.11
N VAL A 129 -3.40 -17.37 -24.42
CA VAL A 129 -2.98 -18.10 -23.24
C VAL A 129 -2.64 -17.10 -22.16
N TRP A 130 -3.02 -17.43 -20.93
CA TRP A 130 -2.67 -16.66 -19.75
C TRP A 130 -1.66 -17.44 -18.92
N VAL A 131 -0.54 -16.81 -18.60
CA VAL A 131 0.47 -17.30 -17.67
C VAL A 131 0.31 -16.54 -16.36
N GLN A 132 -0.13 -17.25 -15.34
CA GLN A 132 -0.20 -16.73 -13.98
C GLN A 132 1.13 -16.98 -13.28
N ALA A 133 1.85 -15.92 -12.93
CA ALA A 133 2.98 -16.01 -12.02
C ALA A 133 2.49 -16.16 -10.57
N ASP A 134 3.29 -16.81 -9.73
CA ASP A 134 3.06 -16.78 -8.29
C ASP A 134 3.27 -15.36 -7.76
N ASP A 135 2.31 -14.87 -6.98
CA ASP A 135 2.49 -13.63 -6.24
C ASP A 135 3.53 -13.84 -5.15
N VAL A 136 4.49 -12.93 -5.07
CA VAL A 136 5.62 -13.02 -4.15
C VAL A 136 5.79 -11.72 -3.38
N SER A 137 6.45 -11.80 -2.22
CA SER A 137 6.75 -10.63 -1.42
C SER A 137 8.17 -10.66 -0.88
N ARG A 138 8.76 -9.48 -0.68
CA ARG A 138 10.02 -9.30 0.05
C ARG A 138 9.99 -8.06 0.93
N ILE A 139 10.92 -7.98 1.86
CA ILE A 139 11.14 -6.79 2.67
C ILE A 139 12.04 -5.81 1.89
N TYR A 140 11.82 -4.51 2.06
CA TYR A 140 12.67 -3.48 1.50
C TYR A 140 14.14 -3.71 1.90
N GLY A 141 15.02 -3.77 0.91
CA GLY A 141 16.45 -4.10 1.08
C GLY A 141 16.83 -5.57 0.85
N ASP A 142 15.86 -6.50 0.83
CA ASP A 142 16.13 -7.91 0.52
C ASP A 142 16.27 -8.14 -0.99
N GLU A 143 16.90 -9.25 -1.39
CA GLU A 143 16.89 -9.70 -2.78
C GLU A 143 15.50 -10.15 -3.24
N ASN A 144 15.25 -10.06 -4.56
CA ASN A 144 14.02 -10.59 -5.13
C ASN A 144 13.97 -12.12 -4.96
N PRO A 145 12.83 -12.69 -4.52
CA PRO A 145 12.63 -14.12 -4.54
C PRO A 145 12.64 -14.64 -5.98
N ALA A 146 12.87 -15.95 -6.14
CA ALA A 146 12.72 -16.61 -7.42
C ALA A 146 11.26 -16.51 -7.89
N LEU A 147 11.07 -16.16 -9.17
CA LEU A 147 9.76 -16.07 -9.78
C LEU A 147 9.38 -17.42 -10.39
N THR A 148 8.17 -17.89 -10.07
CA THR A 148 7.65 -19.17 -10.56
C THR A 148 6.27 -18.99 -11.20
N THR A 149 5.88 -19.96 -12.03
CA THR A 149 4.59 -19.97 -12.69
C THR A 149 3.61 -20.79 -11.87
N ALA A 150 2.50 -20.18 -11.45
CA ALA A 150 1.39 -20.82 -10.77
C ALA A 150 0.55 -21.68 -11.73
N GLY A 151 0.30 -21.17 -12.95
CA GLY A 151 -0.53 -21.85 -13.93
C GLY A 151 -0.42 -21.26 -15.33
N ILE A 152 -0.84 -22.06 -16.32
CA ILE A 152 -0.97 -21.66 -17.73
C ILE A 152 -2.35 -22.10 -18.20
N TYR A 153 -3.16 -21.15 -18.66
CA TYR A 153 -4.58 -21.36 -18.97
C TYR A 153 -4.93 -20.94 -20.41
N GLY A 154 -6.01 -21.49 -20.94
CA GLY A 154 -6.43 -21.29 -22.32
C GLY A 154 -5.76 -22.25 -23.30
N GLY A 155 -5.44 -21.77 -24.50
CA GLY A 155 -4.75 -22.57 -25.51
C GLY A 155 -5.64 -23.50 -26.34
N PRO A 156 -5.04 -24.48 -27.05
CA PRO A 156 -5.74 -25.27 -28.08
C PRO A 156 -6.90 -26.13 -27.59
N ASP A 157 -6.86 -26.59 -26.34
CA ASP A 157 -7.85 -27.54 -25.80
C ASP A 157 -9.25 -26.95 -25.69
N ILE A 158 -9.33 -25.65 -25.40
CA ILE A 158 -10.59 -24.91 -25.26
C ILE A 158 -10.97 -24.11 -26.51
N TYR A 159 -10.00 -23.78 -27.36
CA TYR A 159 -10.22 -23.02 -28.58
C TYR A 159 -10.99 -23.82 -29.64
N VAL A 160 -12.26 -23.49 -29.86
CA VAL A 160 -13.19 -24.34 -30.63
C VAL A 160 -12.93 -24.36 -32.15
N PHE A 161 -12.14 -23.40 -32.64
CA PHE A 161 -11.77 -23.32 -34.07
C PHE A 161 -10.37 -23.88 -34.36
N GLY A 162 -9.73 -24.51 -33.35
CA GLY A 162 -8.42 -25.12 -33.48
C GLY A 162 -8.44 -26.45 -34.24
N PRO A 163 -7.31 -26.85 -34.84
CA PRO A 163 -7.19 -28.17 -35.43
C PRO A 163 -7.27 -29.26 -34.35
N ALA A 164 -8.11 -30.28 -34.54
CA ALA A 164 -8.32 -31.33 -33.53
C ALA A 164 -7.02 -32.03 -33.10
N GLY A 165 -6.77 -32.16 -31.79
CA GLY A 165 -5.54 -32.76 -31.24
C GLY A 165 -4.29 -31.89 -31.44
N ASP A 166 -4.47 -30.57 -31.51
CA ASP A 166 -3.38 -29.61 -31.37
C ASP A 166 -2.92 -29.54 -29.91
N VAL A 167 -1.67 -29.17 -29.70
CA VAL A 167 -1.07 -29.03 -28.37
C VAL A 167 -0.15 -27.83 -28.36
N LEU A 168 -0.10 -27.14 -27.23
CA LEU A 168 0.81 -26.03 -27.02
C LEU A 168 1.75 -26.36 -25.85
N SER A 169 3.05 -26.30 -26.11
CA SER A 169 4.08 -26.47 -25.09
C SER A 169 5.12 -25.38 -25.27
N PHE A 170 5.29 -24.55 -24.24
CA PHE A 170 6.32 -23.52 -24.19
C PHE A 170 6.75 -23.31 -22.73
N SER A 171 7.90 -22.68 -22.54
CA SER A 171 8.45 -22.39 -21.21
C SER A 171 8.56 -20.87 -21.06
N PRO A 172 7.68 -20.22 -20.28
CA PRO A 172 7.79 -18.79 -20.03
C PRO A 172 8.99 -18.48 -19.14
N THR A 173 9.66 -17.37 -19.42
CA THR A 173 10.64 -16.74 -18.53
C THR A 173 9.98 -15.53 -17.89
N LEU A 174 9.95 -15.50 -16.55
CA LEU A 174 9.36 -14.41 -15.78
C LEU A 174 10.41 -13.37 -15.37
N SER A 175 10.00 -12.12 -15.27
CA SER A 175 10.84 -11.01 -14.81
C SER A 175 10.00 -9.91 -14.15
N THR A 176 10.64 -9.09 -13.32
CA THR A 176 10.04 -7.89 -12.76
C THR A 176 11.01 -6.72 -12.92
N ALA A 177 10.47 -5.50 -12.96
CA ALA A 177 11.27 -4.28 -12.95
C ALA A 177 11.83 -3.95 -11.55
N ALA A 178 11.32 -4.59 -10.50
CA ALA A 178 11.83 -4.39 -9.15
C ALA A 178 13.27 -4.91 -9.02
N ASP A 179 14.10 -4.16 -8.31
CA ASP A 179 15.45 -4.51 -7.88
C ASP A 179 15.61 -4.33 -6.36
N THR A 180 16.75 -4.69 -5.79
CA THR A 180 16.99 -4.59 -4.33
C THR A 180 16.76 -3.19 -3.74
N SER A 181 16.88 -2.14 -4.56
CA SER A 181 16.69 -0.74 -4.15
C SER A 181 15.26 -0.21 -4.34
N SER A 182 14.40 -0.99 -4.98
CA SER A 182 13.02 -0.59 -5.27
C SER A 182 12.23 -0.38 -3.98
N SER A 183 11.60 0.79 -3.88
CA SER A 183 10.77 1.23 -2.74
C SER A 183 9.62 0.28 -2.43
N VAL A 184 8.99 0.48 -1.27
CA VAL A 184 7.75 -0.20 -0.91
C VAL A 184 6.66 0.08 -1.95
N GLY A 185 6.00 -0.99 -2.41
CA GLY A 185 5.01 -0.92 -3.47
C GLY A 185 4.73 -2.29 -4.09
N SER A 186 3.83 -2.32 -5.07
CA SER A 186 3.58 -3.49 -5.92
C SER A 186 4.27 -3.30 -7.27
N TYR A 187 4.86 -4.37 -7.78
CA TYR A 187 5.60 -4.41 -9.03
C TYR A 187 5.14 -5.58 -9.87
N ALA A 188 4.64 -5.29 -11.07
CA ALA A 188 4.16 -6.34 -11.97
C ALA A 188 5.26 -7.36 -12.31
N ILE A 189 4.89 -8.62 -12.31
CA ILE A 189 5.63 -9.72 -12.90
C ILE A 189 5.18 -9.85 -14.35
N THR A 190 6.16 -9.71 -15.24
CA THR A 190 6.00 -9.84 -16.69
C THR A 190 6.71 -11.10 -17.17
N GLY A 191 6.59 -11.43 -18.46
CA GLY A 191 7.32 -12.56 -19.01
C GLY A 191 7.52 -12.53 -20.50
N SER A 192 8.25 -13.54 -20.97
CA SER A 192 8.57 -13.79 -22.37
C SER A 192 8.48 -15.29 -22.67
N PRO A 193 7.99 -15.71 -23.84
CA PRO A 193 7.61 -14.90 -25.00
C PRO A 193 6.20 -14.29 -24.89
N ASN A 194 5.90 -13.25 -25.68
CA ASN A 194 4.55 -12.67 -25.79
C ASN A 194 3.62 -13.42 -26.78
N SER A 195 4.15 -14.47 -27.41
CA SER A 195 3.42 -15.34 -28.32
C SER A 195 4.02 -16.75 -28.29
N ALA A 196 3.18 -17.75 -28.51
CA ALA A 196 3.59 -19.15 -28.54
C ALA A 196 2.91 -19.87 -29.71
N THR A 197 3.68 -20.66 -30.45
CA THR A 197 3.17 -21.44 -31.58
C THR A 197 2.94 -22.88 -31.16
N SER A 198 1.73 -23.37 -31.39
CA SER A 198 1.33 -24.75 -31.15
C SER A 198 1.98 -25.73 -32.13
N ALA A 199 1.88 -27.03 -31.83
CA ALA A 199 2.41 -28.10 -32.67
C ALA A 199 1.83 -28.10 -34.10
N LYS A 200 0.62 -27.56 -34.29
CA LYS A 200 -0.03 -27.45 -35.61
C LYS A 200 0.08 -26.07 -36.25
N GLY A 201 0.93 -25.19 -35.71
CA GLY A 201 1.24 -23.89 -36.33
C GLY A 201 0.26 -22.77 -36.01
N GLN A 202 -0.69 -22.99 -35.10
CA GLN A 202 -1.54 -21.93 -34.57
C GLN A 202 -0.75 -21.05 -33.60
N ASN A 203 -0.82 -19.72 -33.78
CA ASN A 203 -0.15 -18.76 -32.92
C ASN A 203 -1.09 -18.26 -31.83
N TYR A 204 -0.64 -18.28 -30.58
CA TYR A 204 -1.37 -17.82 -29.41
C TYR A 204 -0.68 -16.61 -28.81
N ARG A 205 -1.45 -15.55 -28.53
CA ARG A 205 -0.98 -14.42 -27.71
C ARG A 205 -0.77 -14.90 -26.28
N VAL A 206 0.32 -14.50 -25.65
CA VAL A 206 0.61 -14.83 -24.25
C VAL A 206 0.44 -13.58 -23.39
N VAL A 207 -0.41 -13.67 -22.38
CA VAL A 207 -0.64 -12.63 -21.38
C VAL A 207 -0.05 -13.09 -20.05
N TYR A 208 0.57 -12.18 -19.31
CA TYR A 208 1.20 -12.45 -18.02
C TYR A 208 0.50 -11.65 -16.93
N SER A 209 0.35 -12.23 -15.75
CA SER A 209 -0.04 -11.50 -14.54
C SER A 209 0.65 -12.07 -13.31
N GLY A 210 0.71 -11.27 -12.26
CA GLY A 210 1.27 -11.60 -10.96
C GLY A 210 2.06 -10.41 -10.45
N ASP A 211 2.23 -10.31 -9.13
CA ASP A 211 2.85 -9.17 -8.48
C ASP A 211 3.99 -9.58 -7.54
N LEU A 212 5.05 -8.77 -7.55
CA LEU A 212 6.03 -8.72 -6.47
C LEU A 212 5.70 -7.54 -5.55
N THR A 213 5.37 -7.83 -4.30
CA THR A 213 5.11 -6.82 -3.27
C THR A 213 6.36 -6.57 -2.42
N VAL A 214 6.81 -5.31 -2.37
CA VAL A 214 7.86 -4.88 -1.44
C VAL A 214 7.21 -4.30 -0.19
N THR A 215 7.43 -4.93 0.96
CA THR A 215 6.92 -4.47 2.26
C THR A 215 7.97 -3.68 3.05
N PRO A 216 7.57 -2.75 3.93
CA PRO A 216 8.53 -1.93 4.68
C PRO A 216 9.49 -2.73 5.56
N ALA A 217 10.75 -2.28 5.62
CA ALA A 217 11.73 -2.80 6.57
C ALA A 217 11.48 -2.27 7.99
N ALA A 218 11.92 -2.99 9.02
CA ALA A 218 11.82 -2.50 10.40
C ALA A 218 12.94 -1.49 10.68
N LEU A 219 12.58 -0.31 11.21
CA LEU A 219 13.55 0.67 11.69
C LEU A 219 13.27 1.03 13.14
N ARG A 220 14.28 0.91 14.00
CA ARG A 220 14.18 1.30 15.41
C ARG A 220 14.90 2.64 15.62
N ILE A 221 14.19 3.58 16.24
CA ILE A 221 14.71 4.90 16.62
C ILE A 221 14.67 5.00 18.14
N THR A 222 15.82 4.99 18.79
CA THR A 222 15.94 5.00 20.26
C THR A 222 16.44 6.36 20.71
N ALA A 223 15.70 7.05 21.60
CA ALA A 223 16.21 8.28 22.20
C ALA A 223 17.41 7.98 23.08
N ASN A 224 18.44 8.81 22.96
CA ASN A 224 19.59 8.69 23.83
C ASN A 224 19.22 9.17 25.23
N ASP A 225 19.75 8.47 26.23
CA ASP A 225 19.62 8.89 27.62
C ASP A 225 20.30 10.26 27.83
N ASP A 226 19.82 11.01 28.83
CA ASP A 226 20.34 12.32 29.17
C ASP A 226 20.41 12.53 30.68
N THR A 227 21.19 13.52 31.11
CA THR A 227 21.31 13.88 32.50
C THR A 227 21.23 15.39 32.67
N LYS A 228 20.53 15.85 33.72
CA LYS A 228 20.41 17.28 34.03
C LYS A 228 20.54 17.52 35.53
N ALA A 229 21.45 18.43 35.89
CA ALA A 229 21.51 18.93 37.26
C ALA A 229 20.30 19.82 37.57
N TYR A 230 19.79 19.72 38.80
CA TYR A 230 18.70 20.57 39.27
C TYR A 230 19.10 22.05 39.22
N ASN A 231 18.26 22.87 38.59
CA ASN A 231 18.50 24.30 38.39
C ASN A 231 17.19 25.11 38.26
N ASP A 232 16.08 24.62 38.80
CA ASP A 232 14.72 25.23 38.75
C ASP A 232 14.14 25.47 37.34
N LEU A 233 14.83 25.10 36.26
CA LEU A 233 14.33 25.21 34.90
C LEU A 233 13.75 23.89 34.38
N PRO A 234 12.67 23.92 33.58
CA PRO A 234 12.13 22.71 32.97
C PRO A 234 13.11 22.12 31.94
N TYR A 235 13.17 20.79 31.85
CA TYR A 235 13.79 20.12 30.72
C TYR A 235 12.90 20.24 29.47
N ILE A 236 13.49 20.59 28.33
CA ILE A 236 12.80 20.72 27.04
C ILE A 236 13.69 20.08 25.97
N GLY A 237 13.11 19.20 25.15
CA GLY A 237 13.81 18.55 24.04
C GLY A 237 14.28 17.14 24.36
N GLY A 238 15.46 16.77 23.87
CA GLY A 238 16.04 15.43 24.03
C GLY A 238 17.53 15.44 23.69
N ASN A 239 18.21 14.32 23.87
CA ASN A 239 19.66 14.18 23.66
C ASN A 239 20.02 13.47 22.34
N GLY A 240 19.23 13.70 21.29
CA GLY A 240 19.37 12.97 20.03
C GLY A 240 18.77 11.57 20.08
N VAL A 241 18.96 10.83 18.99
CA VAL A 241 18.50 9.45 18.82
C VAL A 241 19.60 8.62 18.17
N SER A 242 19.54 7.31 18.39
CA SER A 242 20.27 6.28 17.64
C SER A 242 19.32 5.48 16.75
N TYR A 243 19.84 5.02 15.61
CA TYR A 243 19.07 4.30 14.60
C TYR A 243 19.62 2.87 14.43
N SER A 244 18.75 1.89 14.28
CA SER A 244 19.12 0.54 13.85
C SER A 244 18.07 -0.05 12.91
N GLY A 245 18.54 -0.70 11.84
CA GLY A 245 17.68 -1.34 10.83
C GLY A 245 17.65 -0.65 9.46
N PHE A 246 18.45 0.38 9.22
CA PHE A 246 18.63 0.89 7.85
C PHE A 246 19.23 -0.19 6.95
N VAL A 247 18.70 -0.30 5.74
CA VAL A 247 19.17 -1.19 4.67
C VAL A 247 19.78 -0.36 3.53
N ASN A 248 20.34 -1.01 2.51
CA ASN A 248 20.88 -0.33 1.31
C ASN A 248 21.94 0.75 1.57
N GLY A 249 22.63 0.70 2.72
CA GLY A 249 23.60 1.72 3.12
C GLY A 249 22.97 3.08 3.46
N GLU A 250 21.66 3.11 3.74
CA GLU A 250 20.91 4.32 4.04
C GLU A 250 21.19 4.87 5.46
N SER A 251 20.73 6.10 5.69
CA SER A 251 20.85 6.81 6.96
C SER A 251 19.61 7.66 7.23
N ALA A 252 19.60 8.43 8.32
CA ALA A 252 18.48 9.30 8.71
C ALA A 252 18.02 10.28 7.60
N GLY A 253 18.83 10.55 6.57
CA GLY A 253 18.46 11.38 5.43
C GLY A 253 17.30 10.84 4.57
N VAL A 254 16.94 9.55 4.70
CA VAL A 254 15.78 8.96 3.99
C VAL A 254 14.47 9.09 4.78
N LEU A 255 14.53 9.62 6.00
CA LEU A 255 13.36 9.83 6.84
C LEU A 255 12.75 11.20 6.55
N ASN A 256 11.43 11.24 6.57
CA ASN A 256 10.65 12.48 6.47
C ASN A 256 10.08 12.86 7.84
N GLY A 257 9.50 14.06 7.91
CA GLY A 257 8.94 14.62 9.15
C GLY A 257 9.99 15.33 9.99
N MET A 258 9.63 15.64 11.24
CA MET A 258 10.49 16.36 12.17
C MET A 258 10.63 15.57 13.45
N LEU A 259 11.87 15.29 13.83
CA LEU A 259 12.18 14.66 15.10
C LEU A 259 11.78 15.58 16.24
N ASN A 260 10.82 15.12 17.03
CA ASN A 260 10.34 15.80 18.23
C ASN A 260 10.48 14.87 19.43
N TYR A 261 10.48 15.47 20.61
CA TYR A 261 10.56 14.74 21.87
C TYR A 261 9.30 14.97 22.71
N GLY A 262 8.87 13.91 23.36
CA GLY A 262 7.78 13.88 24.33
C GLY A 262 8.23 13.10 25.57
N GLY A 263 7.29 12.39 26.18
CA GLY A 263 7.51 11.64 27.40
C GLY A 263 7.45 12.51 28.65
N THR A 264 7.68 11.89 29.80
CA THR A 264 7.57 12.56 31.11
C THR A 264 8.72 13.54 31.38
N ALA A 265 9.77 13.51 30.55
CA ALA A 265 10.91 14.42 30.64
C ALA A 265 10.54 15.88 30.28
N GLN A 266 9.55 16.10 29.41
CA GLN A 266 9.19 17.46 28.99
C GLN A 266 8.54 18.23 30.14
N GLY A 267 9.15 19.34 30.57
CA GLY A 267 8.70 20.10 31.72
C GLY A 267 9.23 19.58 33.07
N ALA A 268 10.08 18.55 33.07
CA ALA A 268 10.63 18.00 34.31
C ALA A 268 11.56 19.00 35.00
N VAL A 269 11.31 19.25 36.29
CA VAL A 269 12.11 20.15 37.15
C VAL A 269 12.73 19.40 38.33
N ASN A 270 12.02 18.43 38.92
CA ASN A 270 12.43 17.80 40.17
C ASN A 270 13.42 16.64 39.96
N PRO A 271 14.32 16.35 40.92
CA PRO A 271 15.21 15.19 40.84
C PRO A 271 14.44 13.85 40.80
N LYS A 272 14.51 13.17 39.65
CA LYS A 272 13.98 11.82 39.39
C LYS A 272 14.42 11.35 37.99
N ASN A 273 14.18 10.08 37.68
CA ASN A 273 14.21 9.58 36.31
C ASN A 273 12.89 9.87 35.59
N TYR A 274 13.01 10.32 34.35
CA TYR A 274 11.92 10.61 33.42
C TYR A 274 12.16 9.91 32.09
N THR A 275 11.12 9.77 31.28
CA THR A 275 11.19 9.17 29.95
C THR A 275 11.32 10.23 28.87
N ILE A 276 12.29 10.06 27.96
CA ILE A 276 12.46 10.84 26.74
C ILE A 276 11.89 10.03 25.59
N THR A 277 10.73 10.42 25.06
CA THR A 277 10.07 9.68 23.98
C THR A 277 10.30 10.37 22.63
N PRO A 278 11.04 9.78 21.69
CA PRO A 278 11.18 10.33 20.35
C PRO A 278 9.90 10.11 19.52
N LYS A 279 9.58 11.03 18.61
CA LYS A 279 8.40 10.94 17.73
C LYS A 279 8.55 11.80 16.47
N GLY A 280 7.64 11.62 15.52
CA GLY A 280 7.40 12.56 14.40
C GLY A 280 8.17 12.27 13.12
N LEU A 281 9.06 11.28 13.12
CA LEU A 281 9.70 10.77 11.90
C LEU A 281 8.84 9.71 11.22
N VAL A 282 8.80 9.71 9.89
CA VAL A 282 8.03 8.78 9.06
C VAL A 282 8.84 8.34 7.84
N SER A 283 8.49 7.18 7.29
CA SER A 283 9.04 6.69 6.01
C SER A 283 8.01 5.80 5.32
N ALA A 284 8.00 5.81 4.00
CA ALA A 284 7.25 4.82 3.22
C ALA A 284 7.95 3.45 3.21
N ASN A 285 9.29 3.45 3.30
CA ASN A 285 10.11 2.23 3.17
C ASN A 285 10.40 1.54 4.51
N TYR A 286 10.09 2.21 5.63
CA TYR A 286 10.34 1.67 6.96
C TYR A 286 9.11 1.74 7.86
N THR A 287 8.84 0.63 8.55
CA THR A 287 7.98 0.61 9.73
C THR A 287 8.80 1.04 10.94
N ILE A 288 8.54 2.26 11.41
CA ILE A 288 9.33 2.90 12.46
C ILE A 288 8.80 2.54 13.85
N THR A 289 9.68 2.02 14.71
CA THR A 289 9.41 1.82 16.14
C THR A 289 10.25 2.79 16.95
N PHE A 290 9.58 3.65 17.73
CA PHE A 290 10.24 4.56 18.66
C PHE A 290 10.47 3.87 20.01
N VAL A 291 11.66 4.05 20.57
CA VAL A 291 12.02 3.55 21.90
C VAL A 291 12.48 4.70 22.78
N ASP A 292 11.92 4.73 23.97
CA ASP A 292 12.21 5.76 24.98
C ASP A 292 13.65 5.65 25.49
N GLY A 293 14.24 6.83 25.72
CA GLY A 293 15.43 7.00 26.56
C GLY A 293 15.06 7.47 27.95
N ILE A 294 16.06 7.62 28.82
CA ILE A 294 15.91 8.03 30.21
C ILE A 294 16.59 9.38 30.42
N LEU A 295 15.86 10.33 30.98
CA LEU A 295 16.42 11.55 31.56
C LEU A 295 16.63 11.33 33.07
N MET A 296 17.86 11.41 33.55
CA MET A 296 18.16 11.44 34.98
C MET A 296 18.33 12.88 35.47
N LEU A 297 17.36 13.40 36.24
CA LEU A 297 17.52 14.64 36.99
C LEU A 297 18.06 14.34 38.39
N PHE A 298 19.17 14.97 38.75
CA PHE A 298 19.79 14.82 40.07
C PHE A 298 19.99 16.17 40.75
N SER A 299 19.91 16.17 42.08
CA SER A 299 20.19 17.33 42.91
C SER A 299 21.64 17.77 42.72
N ALA A 300 21.87 19.09 42.58
CA ALA A 300 23.23 19.63 42.52
C ALA A 300 24.02 19.24 43.79
N PRO A 301 25.33 18.97 43.69
CA PRO A 301 26.16 18.77 44.87
C PRO A 301 26.16 20.07 45.69
N GLY A 302 25.44 20.12 46.81
CA GLY A 302 25.51 21.23 47.76
C GLY A 302 24.24 21.68 48.48
N MET A 303 23.03 21.20 48.15
CA MET A 303 21.85 21.54 48.97
C MET A 303 21.75 20.62 50.19
N GLN A 304 22.53 20.94 51.21
CA GLN A 304 22.26 20.49 52.57
C GLN A 304 21.00 21.23 53.05
N THR A 305 19.95 20.49 53.42
CA THR A 305 18.74 21.07 54.00
C THR A 305 19.09 21.60 55.39
N ASP A 306 19.30 22.91 55.53
CA ASP A 306 19.30 23.54 56.84
C ASP A 306 17.86 23.49 57.38
N VAL A 307 17.63 22.57 58.31
CA VAL A 307 16.40 22.53 59.10
C VAL A 307 16.50 23.66 60.13
N PRO A 308 15.61 24.65 60.17
CA PRO A 308 15.63 25.64 61.24
C PRO A 308 15.24 24.96 62.56
N GLY A 309 16.22 24.69 63.40
CA GLY A 309 15.99 24.36 64.81
C GLY A 309 15.39 25.57 65.54
N PRO A 310 14.54 25.37 66.56
CA PRO A 310 13.95 26.48 67.31
C PRO A 310 15.05 27.25 68.03
N ILE A 311 15.03 28.58 67.87
CA ILE A 311 15.86 29.52 68.62
C ILE A 311 15.50 29.44 70.11
N ASP A 312 16.44 28.96 70.92
CA ASP A 312 16.40 29.11 72.38
C ASP A 312 17.29 30.30 72.77
N GLU A 313 16.68 31.32 73.37
CA GLU A 313 17.35 32.51 73.89
C GLU A 313 18.02 32.18 75.23
N GLY A 314 19.35 32.22 75.31
CA GLY A 314 20.02 32.00 76.59
C GLY A 314 21.55 32.18 76.60
N LEU A 315 21.99 33.40 76.87
CA LEU A 315 23.16 33.79 77.69
C LEU A 315 24.52 33.05 77.51
N GLY A 316 25.43 33.72 76.78
CA GLY A 316 26.81 34.07 77.20
C GLY A 316 27.88 32.96 77.35
N GLN A 317 29.00 33.10 76.62
CA GLN A 317 30.37 33.23 77.18
C GLN A 317 31.45 33.26 76.08
N ASN A 318 32.57 33.90 76.45
CA ASN A 318 33.77 34.16 75.67
C ASN A 318 34.64 32.92 75.39
N ILE A 319 35.28 32.94 74.21
CA ILE A 319 36.68 32.56 73.88
C ILE A 319 37.13 31.10 74.11
N VAL A 320 37.75 30.50 73.07
CA VAL A 320 39.15 29.99 73.03
C VAL A 320 39.29 29.12 71.76
N CYS A 321 40.12 29.54 70.81
CA CYS A 321 40.67 28.64 69.79
C CYS A 321 41.82 27.84 70.44
N PRO A 322 41.82 26.50 70.36
CA PRO A 322 43.00 25.73 70.69
C PRO A 322 44.02 25.94 69.56
N ASP A 323 45.27 26.20 69.93
CA ASP A 323 46.46 26.06 69.07
C ASP A 323 46.94 27.35 68.36
N GLY A 324 47.16 28.41 69.12
CA GLY A 324 48.50 28.98 69.37
C GLY A 324 49.47 29.35 68.21
N ASN A 325 49.09 29.35 66.94
CA ASN A 325 49.95 29.79 65.83
C ASN A 325 49.38 31.03 65.13
N LEU A 326 50.06 32.15 65.31
CA LEU A 326 49.90 33.38 64.52
C LEU A 326 50.56 33.16 63.16
N LEU A 327 49.76 33.01 62.09
CA LEU A 327 50.01 33.58 60.76
C LEU A 327 48.80 33.29 59.84
N SER A 328 48.18 34.40 59.40
CA SER A 328 47.16 34.60 58.34
C SER A 328 45.81 33.87 58.46
N CYS A 329 44.93 34.40 59.33
CA CYS A 329 43.54 34.60 58.92
C CYS A 329 43.51 35.68 57.84
N GLU A 330 43.22 35.32 56.59
CA GLU A 330 42.75 36.30 55.61
C GLU A 330 41.24 36.10 55.47
N LEU A 331 40.50 37.14 55.87
CA LEU A 331 39.08 37.27 55.64
C LEU A 331 38.80 37.21 54.14
N VAL A 332 37.83 36.40 53.74
CA VAL A 332 36.98 36.75 52.60
C VAL A 332 35.58 36.92 53.15
N GLU A 333 35.23 38.17 53.44
CA GLU A 333 33.83 38.61 53.49
C GLU A 333 33.17 38.29 52.15
N VAL A 334 32.07 37.55 52.17
CA VAL A 334 31.04 37.68 51.13
C VAL A 334 29.80 38.18 51.83
N LYS A 335 29.46 39.44 51.53
CA LYS A 335 28.21 40.10 51.91
C LYS A 335 27.05 39.39 51.21
N PHE A 336 25.92 39.34 51.92
CA PHE A 336 24.59 38.92 51.47
C PHE A 336 24.18 39.54 50.13
#